data_AF-A0A916BDN1-F1
#
_entry.id   AF-A0A916BDN1-F1
#
_cell.length_a   1.000
_cell.length_b   1.000
_cell.length_c   1.000
_cell.angle_alpha   90.00
_cell.angle_beta   90.00
_cell.angle_gamma   90.00
#
_symmetry.space_group_name_H-M   'P 1'
#
loop_
_entity.id
_entity.type
_entity.pdbx_description
1 polymer ?
#
loop_
_entity_poly.entity_id
_entity_poly.type
_entity_poly.pdbx_seq_one_letter_code
_entity_poly.pdbx_strand_id
1 'polypeptide(L)' 'VDVGYEKHLRVHHGKNEFARGNCHINGIESFWLYAKRRLEKFNGVPHGTFYLHLKECEFRFNHREENLYAKILTLL' A
#
# COMPACT_ATOMS: atom_id res chain seq x y z
N VAL A 1 -6.83 -24.32 1.64
CA VAL A 1 -7.91 -23.62 0.91
C VAL A 1 -7.24 -22.56 0.06
N ASP A 2 -6.99 -22.88 -1.20
CA ASP A 2 -6.52 -21.91 -2.20
C ASP A 2 -7.64 -20.91 -2.43
N VAL A 3 -7.42 -19.67 -2.00
CA VAL A 3 -8.35 -18.57 -2.21
C VAL A 3 -7.76 -17.66 -3.28
N GLY A 4 -8.19 -17.87 -4.52
CA GLY A 4 -8.42 -16.77 -5.47
C GLY A 4 -7.39 -16.56 -6.57
N TYR A 5 -7.89 -16.71 -7.81
CA TYR A 5 -7.40 -16.20 -9.09
C TYR A 5 -6.37 -17.06 -9.86
N GLU A 6 -6.91 -18.00 -10.65
CA GLU A 6 -6.20 -18.89 -11.59
C GLU A 6 -5.46 -18.20 -12.76
N LYS A 7 -5.42 -16.86 -12.84
CA LYS A 7 -4.67 -16.14 -13.90
C LYS A 7 -4.01 -14.87 -13.38
N HIS A 8 -2.72 -14.94 -13.07
CA HIS A 8 -1.88 -13.77 -12.88
C HIS A 8 -1.61 -13.10 -14.24
N LEU A 9 -2.42 -12.10 -14.59
CA LEU A 9 -2.22 -11.30 -15.79
C LEU A 9 -1.27 -10.13 -15.45
N ARG A 10 -0.13 -10.04 -16.14
CA ARG A 10 0.87 -8.99 -15.94
C ARG A 10 0.48 -7.72 -16.69
N VAL A 11 0.56 -6.58 -16.01
CA VAL A 11 0.48 -5.26 -16.64
C VAL A 11 1.90 -4.78 -16.94
N HIS A 12 2.12 -4.18 -18.12
CA HIS A 12 3.44 -3.71 -18.52
C HIS A 12 3.68 -2.27 -18.04
N HIS A 13 4.37 -2.15 -16.91
CA HIS A 13 4.69 -0.87 -16.27
C HIS A 13 5.60 0.07 -17.08
N GLY A 14 6.28 -0.42 -18.13
CA GLY A 14 7.19 0.38 -18.94
C GLY A 14 6.54 1.50 -19.77
N LYS A 15 5.21 1.63 -19.77
CA LYS A 15 4.47 2.62 -20.57
C LYS A 15 3.45 3.44 -19.77
N ASN A 16 3.55 3.53 -18.44
CA ASN A 16 2.51 4.11 -17.58
C ASN A 16 1.13 3.43 -17.77
N GLU A 17 1.12 2.15 -18.11
CA GLU A 17 -0.09 1.35 -18.24
C GLU A 17 -0.49 0.86 -16.83
N PHE A 18 -1.61 1.36 -16.31
CA PHE A 18 -2.16 0.96 -15.00
C PHE A 18 -3.31 -0.05 -15.13
N ALA A 19 -3.80 -0.25 -16.36
CA ALA A 19 -4.85 -1.18 -16.70
C ALA A 19 -4.68 -1.70 -18.13
N ARG A 20 -4.95 -2.99 -18.36
CA ARG A 20 -5.07 -3.62 -19.68
C ARG A 20 -6.30 -4.53 -19.71
N GLY A 21 -7.40 -4.07 -20.32
CA GLY A 21 -8.67 -4.81 -20.30
C GLY A 21 -9.16 -5.04 -18.86
N ASN A 22 -9.43 -6.29 -18.48
CA ASN A 22 -9.81 -6.67 -17.11
C ASN A 22 -8.63 -6.74 -16.12
N CYS A 23 -7.40 -6.44 -16.56
CA CYS A 23 -6.22 -6.45 -15.70
C CYS A 23 -5.96 -5.04 -15.19
N HIS A 24 -6.44 -4.72 -13.99
CA HIS A 24 -6.18 -3.45 -13.34
C HIS A 24 -5.28 -3.67 -12.14
N ILE A 25 -4.24 -2.85 -11.98
CA ILE A 25 -3.52 -2.81 -10.71
C ILE A 25 -4.32 -1.89 -9.81
N ASN A 26 -5.16 -2.49 -8.96
CA ASN A 26 -5.89 -1.75 -7.95
C ASN A 26 -4.88 -1.15 -6.96
N GLY A 27 -4.45 0.09 -7.23
CA GLY A 27 -3.57 0.84 -6.33
C GLY A 27 -4.14 0.89 -4.90
N ILE A 28 -5.47 0.92 -4.78
CA ILE A 28 -6.18 0.87 -3.50
C ILE A 28 -6.08 -0.50 -2.81
N GLU A 29 -6.16 -1.62 -3.53
CA GLU A 29 -5.98 -2.96 -2.93
C GLU A 29 -4.54 -3.18 -2.50
N SER A 30 -3.59 -2.69 -3.31
CA SER A 30 -2.16 -2.71 -2.97
C SER A 30 -1.88 -1.91 -1.70
N PHE A 31 -2.53 -0.76 -1.55
CA PHE A 31 -2.47 0.05 -0.34
C PHE A 31 -3.05 -0.71 0.87
N TRP A 32 -4.24 -1.30 0.75
CA TRP A 32 -4.86 -2.03 1.86
C TRP A 32 -4.07 -3.27 2.28
N LEU A 33 -3.47 -4.00 1.32
CA LEU A 33 -2.57 -5.12 1.62
C LEU A 33 -1.33 -4.65 2.39
N TYR A 34 -0.74 -3.51 1.98
CA TYR A 34 0.39 -2.89 2.69
C TYR A 34 0.01 -2.47 4.11
N ALA A 35 -1.10 -1.72 4.25
CA ALA A 35 -1.59 -1.24 5.54
C ALA A 35 -1.88 -2.41 6.49
N LYS A 36 -2.58 -3.45 6.01
CA LYS A 36 -2.87 -4.66 6.79
C LYS A 36 -1.59 -5.30 7.32
N ARG A 37 -0.61 -5.61 6.46
CA ARG A 37 0.67 -6.23 6.87
C ARG A 37 1.45 -5.41 7.90
N ARG A 38 1.36 -4.07 7.83
CA ARG A 38 2.00 -3.18 8.80
C ARG A 38 1.25 -3.21 10.13
N LEU A 39 -0.07 -3.10 10.09
CA LEU A 39 -0.91 -3.04 11.27
C LEU A 39 -0.95 -4.37 12.04
N GLU A 40 -0.85 -5.50 11.34
CA GLU A 40 -0.78 -6.86 11.91
C GLU A 40 0.44 -7.08 12.83
N LYS A 41 1.49 -6.27 12.70
CA LYS A 41 2.67 -6.33 13.59
C LYS A 41 2.40 -5.71 14.96
N PHE A 42 1.32 -4.94 15.10
CA PHE A 42 0.88 -4.43 16.38
C PHE A 42 -0.07 -5.45 17.02
N ASN A 43 -0.06 -5.55 18.34
CA ASN A 43 -1.00 -6.40 19.10
C ASN A 43 -2.39 -5.75 19.25
N GLY A 44 -2.90 -5.17 18.15
CA GLY A 44 -4.05 -4.28 18.13
C GLY A 44 -3.65 -2.80 18.10
N VAL A 45 -4.57 -1.99 17.59
CA VAL A 45 -4.43 -0.54 17.48
C VAL A 45 -5.60 0.11 18.21
N PRO A 46 -5.36 1.05 19.14
CA PRO A 46 -6.45 1.76 19.81
C PRO A 46 -7.36 2.49 18.81
N HIS A 47 -8.67 2.40 19.01
CA HIS A 47 -9.65 3.04 18.12
C HIS A 47 -9.40 4.55 17.96
N GLY A 48 -9.06 5.25 19.05
CA GLY A 48 -8.81 6.69 19.03
C GLY A 48 -7.58 7.13 18.22
N THR A 49 -6.61 6.23 18.00
CA THR A 49 -5.39 6.54 17.24
C THR A 49 -5.35 5.83 15.89
N PHE A 50 -6.33 4.99 15.57
CA PHE A 50 -6.37 4.23 14.32
C PHE A 50 -6.18 5.11 13.08
N TYR A 51 -6.82 6.28 13.05
CA TYR A 51 -6.70 7.21 11.93
C TYR A 51 -5.26 7.69 11.72
N LEU A 52 -4.48 7.90 12.80
CA LEU A 52 -3.07 8.29 12.71
C LEU A 52 -2.22 7.17 12.11
N HIS A 53 -2.46 5.92 12.53
CA HIS A 53 -1.75 4.77 11.95
C HIS A 53 -2.09 4.57 10.48
N LEU A 54 -3.35 4.81 10.09
CA LEU A 54 -3.75 4.75 8.68
C LEU A 54 -3.10 5.86 7.86
N LYS A 55 -3.01 7.09 8.40
CA LYS A 55 -2.29 8.21 7.78
C LYS A 55 -0.78 7.95 7.66
N GLU A 56 -0.18 7.32 8.66
CA GLU A 56 1.21 6.87 8.57
C GLU A 56 1.40 5.84 7.45
N CYS A 57 0.46 4.87 7.34
CA CYS A 57 0.48 3.89 6.25
C CYS A 57 0.38 4.56 4.88
N GLU A 58 -0.52 5.53 4.72
CA GLU A 58 -0.67 6.34 3.50
C GLU A 58 0.64 7.04 3.14
N PHE A 59 1.22 7.79 4.09
CA PHE A 59 2.46 8.53 3.87
C PHE A 59 3.59 7.60 3.43
N ARG A 60 3.78 6.49 4.16
CA ARG A 60 4.84 5.52 3.84
C ARG A 60 4.61 4.78 2.53
N PHE A 61 3.36 4.46 2.20
CA PHE A 61 3.04 3.81 0.94
C PHE A 61 3.36 4.73 -0.23
N ASN A 62 3.00 6.01 -0.14
CA ASN A 62 3.24 6.98 -1.21
C ASN A 62 4.72 7.34 -1.39
N HIS A 63 5.52 7.30 -0.32
CA HIS A 63 6.96 7.62 -0.33
C HIS A 63 7.86 6.38 -0.19
N ARG A 64 7.35 5.18 -0.54
CA ARG A 64 8.05 3.90 -0.31
C ARG A 64 9.37 3.73 -1.07
N GLU A 65 9.52 4.44 -2.19
CA GLU A 65 10.74 4.45 -3.01
C GLU A 65 11.68 5.61 -2.64
N GLU A 66 11.32 6.42 -1.65
CA GLU A 66 12.09 7.58 -1.21
C GLU A 66 12.84 7.32 0.10
N ASN A 67 13.84 8.16 0.38
CA ASN A 67 14.47 8.18 1.70
C ASN A 67 13.51 8.81 2.72
N LEU A 68 12.76 7.96 3.43
CA LEU A 68 11.77 8.38 4.41
C LEU A 68 12.35 9.27 5.52
N TYR A 69 13.58 9.00 5.95
CA TYR A 69 14.23 9.78 6.99
C TYR A 69 14.46 11.23 6.52
N ALA A 70 15.03 11.39 5.32
CA ALA A 70 15.20 12.71 4.71
C ALA A 70 13.85 13.44 4.54
N LYS A 71 12.79 12.71 4.19
CA LYS A 71 11.45 13.27 4.04
C LYS A 71 10.81 13.74 5.33
N ILE A 72 10.93 12.96 6.40
CA ILE A 72 10.44 13.35 7.73
C ILE A 72 11.18 14.59 8.22
N LEU A 73 12.49 14.70 7.96
CA LEU A 73 13.28 15.87 8.36
C LEU A 73 12.80 17.17 7.70
N THR A 74 12.20 17.11 6.51
CA THR A 74 11.63 18.31 5.85
C THR A 74 10.32 18.79 6.44
N LEU A 75 9.68 18.00 7.30
CA LEU A 75 8.39 18.31 7.94
C LEU A 75 8.54 18.81 9.39
N LEU A 76 9.77 18.84 9.91
CA LEU A 76 10.15 19.34 11.23
C LEU A 76 10.73 20.75 11.11
#